data_AF-A0A1X2IEN8-F1
#
_entry.id   AF-A0A1X2IEN8-F1
#
_cell.length_a   1.000
_cell.length_b   1.000
_cell.length_c   1.000
_cell.angle_alpha   90.00
_cell.angle_beta   90.00
_cell.angle_gamma   90.00
#
_symmetry.space_group_name_H-M   'P 1'
#
loop_
_entity.id
_entity.type
_entity.pdbx_description
1 polymer ?
#
loop_
_entity_poly.entity_id
_entity_poly.type
_entity_poly.pdbx_seq_one_letter_code
_entity_poly.pdbx_strand_id
1 'polypeptide(L)'
;MPLPKPIDHYFYSLLNRAPSDVAFESLPSLKAQPNTIKRFSDSIYHSYKSLGLSFSFVINNNNNSSNKSIKQCSDNDDALLLDAIDIYNGVTSDGFQPYSLDMALPCGLEGSMQAHDIVSLLGEPDRKGGGGQSRVACWIEYKFEQDGGGLMIQLHGIDWDDRTMGWTSIVLYR
;
A
#
# COMPACT_ATOMS: atom_id res chain seq x y z
N MET A 1 5.97 -7.06 19.45
CA MET A 1 6.55 -8.22 18.72
C MET A 1 6.37 -7.87 17.26
N PRO A 2 7.40 -7.94 16.42
CA PRO A 2 7.26 -7.57 15.02
C PRO A 2 6.19 -8.44 14.33
N LEU A 3 5.49 -7.86 13.36
CA LEU A 3 4.36 -8.52 12.72
C LEU A 3 4.87 -9.61 11.76
N PRO A 4 4.34 -10.84 11.77
CA PRO A 4 4.74 -11.85 10.80
C PRO A 4 4.47 -11.39 9.36
N LYS A 5 5.38 -11.69 8.45
CA LYS A 5 5.18 -11.44 7.02
C LYS A 5 3.97 -12.22 6.51
N PRO A 6 3.04 -11.60 5.78
CA PRO A 6 1.92 -12.31 5.18
C PRO A 6 2.37 -13.01 3.89
N ILE A 7 3.29 -13.98 3.99
CA ILE A 7 3.98 -14.61 2.86
C ILE A 7 3.05 -15.28 1.84
N ASP A 8 1.91 -15.79 2.29
CA ASP A 8 0.90 -16.43 1.45
C ASP A 8 -0.12 -15.43 0.88
N HIS A 9 0.01 -14.13 1.23
CA HIS A 9 -0.91 -13.10 0.78
C HIS A 9 -0.54 -12.59 -0.61
N TYR A 10 -1.54 -12.53 -1.48
CA TYR A 10 -1.35 -12.13 -2.88
C TYR A 10 -0.62 -10.80 -3.04
N PHE A 11 -1.09 -9.71 -2.40
CA PHE A 11 -0.43 -8.41 -2.52
C PHE A 11 1.01 -8.42 -2.01
N TYR A 12 1.31 -9.19 -0.96
CA TYR A 12 2.67 -9.32 -0.47
C TYR A 12 3.57 -10.04 -1.49
N SER A 13 3.05 -11.07 -2.14
CA SER A 13 3.75 -11.81 -3.20
C SER A 13 4.09 -10.96 -4.43
N LEU A 14 3.43 -9.81 -4.63
CA LEU A 14 3.71 -8.88 -5.73
C LEU A 14 4.87 -7.93 -5.45
N LEU A 15 5.20 -7.68 -4.17
CA LEU A 15 6.30 -6.79 -3.81
C LEU A 15 7.59 -7.30 -4.44
N ASN A 16 8.46 -6.36 -4.83
CA ASN A 16 9.74 -6.64 -5.48
C ASN A 16 9.62 -7.36 -6.85
N ARG A 17 8.48 -7.22 -7.54
CA ARG A 17 8.30 -7.65 -8.94
C ARG A 17 8.25 -6.47 -9.89
N ALA A 18 8.64 -6.70 -11.14
CA ALA A 18 8.55 -5.71 -12.20
C ALA A 18 7.10 -5.53 -12.67
N PRO A 19 6.71 -4.35 -13.20
CA PRO A 19 5.34 -4.12 -13.70
C PRO A 19 4.92 -5.09 -14.82
N SER A 20 5.90 -5.65 -15.55
CA SER A 20 5.72 -6.62 -16.64
C SER A 20 5.52 -8.07 -16.16
N ASP A 21 5.67 -8.34 -14.85
CA ASP A 21 5.59 -9.69 -14.30
C ASP A 21 4.19 -10.30 -14.48
N VAL A 22 4.16 -11.58 -14.87
CA VAL A 22 2.91 -12.31 -15.13
C VAL A 22 1.99 -12.40 -13.92
N ALA A 23 2.51 -12.22 -12.69
CA ALA A 23 1.69 -12.20 -11.49
C ALA A 23 0.65 -11.07 -11.49
N PHE A 24 0.91 -9.94 -12.15
CA PHE A 24 -0.08 -8.86 -12.32
C PHE A 24 -1.22 -9.25 -13.27
N GLU A 25 -1.03 -10.28 -14.10
CA GLU A 25 -2.06 -10.78 -15.02
C GLU A 25 -3.13 -11.63 -14.34
N SER A 26 -2.81 -12.19 -13.17
CA SER A 26 -3.75 -12.98 -12.37
C SER A 26 -4.90 -12.15 -11.77
N LEU A 27 -4.89 -10.83 -11.98
CA LEU A 27 -5.96 -9.90 -11.66
C LEU A 27 -6.66 -9.39 -12.93
N PRO A 28 -7.61 -10.16 -13.51
CA PRO A 28 -8.39 -9.72 -14.67
C PRO A 28 -9.05 -8.35 -14.45
N SER A 29 -9.51 -8.08 -13.22
CA SER A 29 -10.10 -6.81 -12.83
C SER A 29 -9.12 -5.64 -12.94
N LEU A 30 -7.82 -5.82 -12.66
CA LEU A 30 -6.83 -4.75 -12.88
C LEU A 30 -6.70 -4.43 -14.36
N LYS A 31 -6.54 -5.46 -15.20
CA LYS A 31 -6.37 -5.27 -16.67
C LYS A 31 -7.59 -4.64 -17.33
N ALA A 32 -8.78 -4.92 -16.82
CA ALA A 32 -10.03 -4.39 -17.35
C ALA A 32 -10.29 -2.93 -16.96
N GLN A 33 -9.59 -2.39 -15.97
CA GLN A 33 -9.84 -1.07 -15.43
C GLN A 33 -8.82 -0.05 -15.93
N PRO A 34 -9.25 1.18 -16.27
CA PRO A 34 -8.32 2.24 -16.65
C PRO A 34 -7.43 2.57 -15.45
N ASN A 35 -6.11 2.63 -15.69
CA ASN A 35 -5.18 3.16 -14.71
C ASN A 35 -4.80 4.61 -15.04
N THR A 36 -4.41 5.34 -14.01
CA THR A 36 -3.73 6.63 -14.14
C THR A 36 -2.28 6.43 -13.75
N ILE A 37 -1.36 6.94 -14.57
CA ILE A 37 0.07 6.88 -14.29
C ILE A 37 0.56 8.24 -13.83
N LYS A 38 1.20 8.30 -12.66
CA LYS A 38 1.80 9.52 -12.12
C LYS A 38 3.27 9.28 -11.82
N ARG A 39 4.12 10.19 -12.29
CA ARG A 39 5.58 10.09 -12.15
C ARG A 39 6.10 11.11 -11.15
N PHE A 40 6.94 10.65 -10.25
CA PHE A 40 7.70 11.47 -9.31
C PHE A 40 9.20 11.33 -9.59
N SER A 41 10.02 12.03 -8.80
CA SER A 41 11.48 11.98 -8.94
C SER A 41 12.09 10.62 -8.60
N ASP A 42 11.37 9.82 -7.82
CA ASP A 42 11.81 8.61 -7.13
C ASP A 42 10.86 7.42 -7.30
N SER A 43 9.60 7.65 -7.67
CA SER A 43 8.62 6.59 -7.92
C SER A 43 7.70 6.83 -9.14
N ILE A 44 7.09 5.75 -9.64
CA ILE A 44 6.00 5.76 -10.61
C ILE A 44 4.79 5.08 -9.98
N TYR A 45 3.66 5.77 -9.95
CA TYR A 45 2.41 5.23 -9.45
C TYR A 45 1.52 4.77 -10.60
N HIS A 46 1.07 3.52 -10.55
CA HIS A 46 -0.02 2.99 -11.37
C HIS A 46 -1.28 2.90 -10.51
N SER A 47 -2.20 3.85 -10.67
CA SER A 47 -3.40 3.97 -9.82
C SER A 47 -4.64 3.47 -10.53
N TYR A 48 -5.31 2.49 -9.91
CA TYR A 48 -6.59 1.92 -10.33
C TYR A 48 -7.69 2.47 -9.42
N LYS A 49 -8.09 3.71 -9.67
CA LYS A 49 -8.93 4.49 -8.77
C LYS A 49 -10.30 3.86 -8.50
N SER A 50 -10.93 3.28 -9.52
CA SER A 50 -12.21 2.57 -9.38
C SER A 50 -12.11 1.32 -8.49
N LEU A 51 -10.91 0.77 -8.31
CA LEU A 51 -10.64 -0.40 -7.48
C LEU A 51 -10.08 -0.05 -6.10
N GLY A 52 -9.84 1.23 -5.81
CA GLY A 52 -9.21 1.63 -4.54
C GLY A 52 -7.78 1.11 -4.39
N LEU A 53 -7.01 1.03 -5.47
CA LEU A 53 -5.65 0.49 -5.48
C LEU A 53 -4.64 1.41 -6.16
N SER A 54 -3.44 1.50 -5.61
CA SER A 54 -2.30 2.08 -6.32
C SER A 54 -1.02 1.26 -6.09
N PHE A 55 -0.23 1.11 -7.14
CA PHE A 55 1.06 0.42 -7.12
C PHE A 55 2.17 1.45 -7.29
N SER A 56 3.12 1.50 -6.35
CA SER A 56 4.28 2.39 -6.39
C SER A 56 5.53 1.61 -6.80
N PHE A 57 6.10 1.97 -7.94
CA PHE A 57 7.29 1.34 -8.48
C PHE A 57 8.52 2.25 -8.34
N VAL A 58 9.65 1.66 -7.98
CA VAL A 58 10.95 2.35 -7.84
C VAL A 58 12.02 1.66 -8.68
N ILE A 59 13.15 2.33 -8.91
CA ILE A 59 14.27 1.74 -9.66
C ILE A 59 14.93 0.61 -8.86
N ASN A 60 15.17 -0.50 -9.54
CA ASN A 60 16.01 -1.59 -9.05
C ASN A 60 17.49 -1.18 -9.04
N ASN A 61 17.96 -0.70 -7.90
CA ASN A 61 19.38 -0.35 -7.74
C ASN A 61 20.32 -1.57 -7.69
N ASN A 62 19.80 -2.77 -7.45
CA ASN A 62 20.62 -3.98 -7.30
C ASN A 62 21.01 -4.61 -8.64
N ASN A 63 20.15 -4.51 -9.66
CA ASN A 63 20.38 -5.06 -11.00
C ASN A 63 20.55 -3.98 -12.07
N ASN A 64 21.01 -2.79 -11.68
CA ASN A 64 21.01 -1.62 -12.56
C ASN A 64 22.16 -1.67 -13.60
N SER A 65 22.18 -2.70 -14.45
CA SER A 65 23.07 -2.79 -15.62
C SER A 65 22.91 -1.61 -16.59
N SER A 66 21.85 -0.80 -16.43
CA SER A 66 21.50 0.30 -17.33
C SER A 66 21.73 1.72 -16.77
N ASN A 67 22.08 1.89 -15.48
CA ASN A 67 22.19 3.21 -14.82
C ASN A 67 20.98 4.14 -15.09
N LYS A 68 19.79 3.57 -15.33
CA LYS A 68 18.60 4.36 -15.63
C LYS A 68 18.11 5.06 -14.38
N SER A 69 17.76 6.33 -14.55
CA SER A 69 16.91 7.07 -13.61
C SER A 69 15.43 6.79 -13.92
N ILE A 70 14.56 7.04 -12.95
CA ILE A 70 13.12 6.80 -13.12
C ILE A 70 12.48 7.61 -14.25
N LYS A 71 13.06 8.76 -14.58
CA LYS A 71 12.63 9.62 -15.70
C LYS A 71 12.90 8.98 -17.06
N GLN A 72 13.81 8.01 -17.13
CA GLN A 72 14.19 7.32 -18.36
C GLN A 72 13.45 5.99 -18.54
N CYS A 73 12.80 5.47 -17.50
CA CYS A 73 12.04 4.24 -17.57
C CYS A 73 10.69 4.47 -18.26
N SER A 74 10.31 3.53 -19.12
CA SER A 74 8.91 3.41 -19.56
C SER A 74 8.03 2.94 -18.37
N ASP A 75 6.72 3.03 -18.52
CA ASP A 75 5.78 2.67 -17.44
C ASP A 75 5.88 1.18 -17.04
N ASN A 76 6.27 0.30 -17.97
CA ASN A 76 6.41 -1.15 -17.75
C ASN A 76 7.88 -1.61 -17.85
N ASP A 77 8.84 -0.77 -17.48
CA ASP A 77 10.28 -1.10 -17.57
C ASP A 77 10.67 -2.17 -16.53
N ASP A 78 11.38 -3.21 -16.95
CA ASP A 78 11.88 -4.29 -16.08
C ASP A 78 12.93 -3.81 -15.07
N ALA A 79 13.48 -2.60 -15.26
CA ALA A 79 14.34 -1.94 -14.28
C ALA A 79 13.55 -1.44 -13.06
N LEU A 80 12.21 -1.47 -13.08
CA LEU A 80 11.35 -1.07 -11.98
C LEU A 80 10.99 -2.26 -11.09
N LEU A 81 10.78 -2.01 -9.80
CA LEU A 81 10.27 -2.97 -8.83
C LEU A 81 9.15 -2.36 -8.01
N LEU A 82 8.14 -3.16 -7.72
CA LEU A 82 7.05 -2.77 -6.84
C LEU A 82 7.58 -2.59 -5.41
N ASP A 83 7.48 -1.36 -4.90
CA ASP A 83 7.98 -0.95 -3.59
C ASP A 83 6.86 -0.92 -2.55
N ALA A 84 5.69 -0.42 -2.96
CA ALA A 84 4.54 -0.28 -2.10
C ALA A 84 3.21 -0.45 -2.85
N ILE A 85 2.18 -0.88 -2.11
CA ILE A 85 0.80 -1.00 -2.55
C ILE A 85 -0.08 -0.19 -1.61
N ASP A 86 -0.76 0.81 -2.15
CA ASP A 86 -1.79 1.58 -1.44
C ASP A 86 -3.17 0.97 -1.69
N ILE A 87 -3.90 0.68 -0.61
CA ILE A 87 -5.27 0.17 -0.62
C ILE A 87 -6.15 1.20 0.09
N TYR A 88 -7.20 1.67 -0.56
CA TYR A 88 -8.05 2.76 -0.07
C TYR A 88 -9.40 2.23 0.42
N ASN A 89 -9.94 2.81 1.49
CA ASN A 89 -11.22 2.43 2.10
C ASN A 89 -12.22 3.59 2.15
N GLY A 90 -12.04 4.58 1.28
CA GLY A 90 -12.89 5.76 1.22
C GLY A 90 -12.78 6.46 -0.12
N VAL A 91 -13.74 7.36 -0.36
CA VAL A 91 -13.69 8.25 -1.52
C VAL A 91 -12.71 9.37 -1.25
N THR A 92 -11.69 9.47 -2.08
CA THR A 92 -10.63 10.49 -1.92
C THR A 92 -10.84 11.66 -2.87
N SER A 93 -10.22 12.81 -2.57
CA SER A 93 -10.28 14.00 -3.43
C SER A 93 -9.66 13.79 -4.81
N ASP A 94 -8.72 12.87 -4.93
CA ASP A 94 -8.10 12.48 -6.19
C ASP A 94 -8.85 11.33 -6.90
N GLY A 95 -9.99 10.89 -6.36
CA GLY A 95 -10.98 10.07 -7.06
C GLY A 95 -10.89 8.57 -6.82
N PHE A 96 -10.10 8.10 -5.84
CA PHE A 96 -10.17 6.70 -5.43
C PHE A 96 -11.55 6.37 -4.87
N GLN A 97 -11.98 5.14 -5.14
CA GLN A 97 -13.13 4.52 -4.51
C GLN A 97 -12.66 3.58 -3.40
N PRO A 98 -13.54 3.16 -2.48
CA PRO A 98 -13.23 2.08 -1.56
C PRO A 98 -12.82 0.81 -2.31
N TYR A 99 -11.85 0.10 -1.75
CA TYR A 99 -11.35 -1.16 -2.28
C TYR A 99 -12.50 -2.15 -2.52
N SER A 100 -12.53 -2.70 -3.72
CA SER A 100 -13.71 -3.42 -4.23
C SER A 100 -13.41 -4.79 -4.84
N LEU A 101 -12.14 -5.24 -4.78
CA LEU A 101 -11.81 -6.59 -5.22
C LEU A 101 -12.22 -7.61 -4.15
N ASP A 102 -12.69 -8.76 -4.61
CA ASP A 102 -12.99 -9.93 -3.78
C ASP A 102 -11.68 -10.68 -3.42
N MET A 103 -10.78 -9.98 -2.74
CA MET A 103 -9.56 -10.55 -2.20
C MET A 103 -9.33 -10.03 -0.79
N ALA A 104 -8.81 -10.90 0.07
CA ALA A 104 -8.44 -10.53 1.43
C ALA A 104 -7.47 -9.34 1.44
N LEU A 105 -7.57 -8.53 2.51
CA LEU A 105 -6.57 -7.51 2.81
C LEU A 105 -5.39 -8.14 3.56
N PRO A 106 -4.19 -7.54 3.48
CA PRO A 106 -3.02 -8.06 4.15
C PRO A 106 -3.23 -8.15 5.66
N CYS A 107 -2.60 -9.15 6.28
CA CYS A 107 -2.59 -9.35 7.73
C CYS A 107 -3.99 -9.59 8.37
N GLY A 108 -4.97 -10.05 7.58
CA GLY A 108 -6.31 -10.36 8.07
C GLY A 108 -7.17 -9.12 8.34
N LEU A 109 -6.79 -7.97 7.80
CA LEU A 109 -7.57 -6.74 7.93
C LEU A 109 -8.90 -6.81 7.17
N GLU A 110 -9.86 -6.00 7.60
CA GLU A 110 -11.16 -5.85 6.94
C GLU A 110 -11.55 -4.36 6.81
N GLY A 111 -12.33 -4.04 5.79
CA GLY A 111 -12.78 -2.66 5.50
C GLY A 111 -13.62 -2.02 6.61
N SER A 112 -14.29 -2.82 7.42
CA SER A 112 -15.14 -2.36 8.53
C SER A 112 -14.41 -2.20 9.86
N MET A 113 -13.15 -2.63 9.96
CA MET A 113 -12.41 -2.57 11.22
C MET A 113 -12.21 -1.13 11.71
N GLN A 114 -12.33 -0.95 13.01
CA GLN A 114 -11.96 0.28 13.70
C GLN A 114 -10.54 0.18 14.23
N ALA A 115 -9.94 1.31 14.58
CA ALA A 115 -8.55 1.38 15.03
C ALA A 115 -8.26 0.43 16.20
N HIS A 116 -9.22 0.28 17.13
CA HIS A 116 -9.06 -0.62 18.26
C HIS A 116 -9.16 -2.11 17.86
N ASP A 117 -9.95 -2.46 16.84
CA ASP A 117 -10.00 -3.82 16.29
C ASP A 117 -8.66 -4.18 15.65
N ILE A 118 -8.09 -3.23 14.90
CA ILE A 118 -6.78 -3.40 14.23
C ILE A 118 -5.68 -3.65 15.26
N VAL A 119 -5.62 -2.86 16.33
CA VAL A 119 -4.63 -3.04 17.41
C VAL A 119 -4.89 -4.35 18.17
N SER A 120 -6.14 -4.75 18.36
CA SER A 120 -6.47 -6.03 18.99
C SER A 120 -6.04 -7.22 18.14
N LEU A 121 -6.11 -7.10 16.81
CA LEU A 121 -5.70 -8.11 15.85
C LEU A 121 -4.18 -8.19 15.68
N LEU A 122 -3.52 -7.05 15.45
CA LEU A 122 -2.10 -6.98 15.06
C LEU A 122 -1.16 -6.76 16.25
N GLY A 123 -1.70 -6.38 17.41
CA GLY A 123 -0.93 -5.95 18.58
C GLY A 123 -0.57 -4.47 18.57
N GLU A 124 0.37 -4.08 19.42
CA GLU A 124 0.82 -2.69 19.52
C GLU A 124 1.67 -2.29 18.29
N PRO A 125 1.41 -1.11 17.68
CA PRO A 125 2.18 -0.64 16.53
C PRO A 125 3.60 -0.22 16.92
N ASP A 126 4.56 -0.40 16.00
CA ASP A 126 5.95 0.02 16.19
C ASP A 126 6.09 1.54 16.18
N ARG A 127 5.29 2.21 15.34
CA ARG A 127 5.25 3.67 15.24
C ARG A 127 3.80 4.14 15.12
N LYS A 128 3.57 5.35 15.62
CA LYS A 128 2.31 6.06 15.45
C LYS A 128 2.56 7.56 15.37
N GLY A 129 1.65 8.28 14.73
CA GLY A 129 1.76 9.73 14.61
C GLY A 129 0.49 10.37 14.10
N GLY A 130 0.53 11.70 13.96
CA GLY A 130 -0.66 12.49 13.68
C GLY A 130 -1.54 12.71 14.90
N GLY A 131 -2.72 13.25 14.66
CA GLY A 131 -3.69 13.64 15.67
C GLY A 131 -3.29 14.86 16.50
N GLY A 132 -4.16 15.22 17.44
CA GLY A 132 -3.96 16.31 18.40
C GLY A 132 -3.59 17.63 17.73
N GLN A 133 -2.47 18.24 18.17
CA GLN A 133 -2.05 19.56 17.67
C GLN A 133 -1.58 19.55 16.21
N SER A 134 -1.18 18.40 15.65
CA SER A 134 -0.74 18.32 14.26
C SER A 134 -1.90 18.56 13.28
N ARG A 135 -3.13 18.26 13.70
CA ARG A 135 -4.34 18.24 12.86
C ARG A 135 -4.21 17.41 11.57
N VAL A 136 -3.24 16.49 11.54
CA VAL A 136 -3.10 15.47 10.50
C VAL A 136 -3.80 14.22 10.99
N ALA A 137 -4.35 13.42 10.06
CA ALA A 137 -4.94 12.12 10.37
C ALA A 137 -3.97 11.25 11.18
N CYS A 138 -4.52 10.54 12.16
CA CYS A 138 -3.79 9.55 12.93
C CYS A 138 -3.30 8.44 11.99
N TRP A 139 -2.10 7.94 12.22
CA TRP A 139 -1.55 6.80 11.51
C TRP A 139 -0.77 5.90 12.45
N ILE A 140 -0.76 4.62 12.11
CA ILE A 140 -0.02 3.57 12.81
C ILE A 140 0.80 2.77 11.80
N GLU A 141 1.91 2.21 12.24
CA GLU A 141 2.83 1.46 11.40
C GLU A 141 3.32 0.22 12.14
N TYR A 142 3.30 -0.91 11.44
CA TYR A 142 3.80 -2.21 11.88
C TYR A 142 4.94 -2.63 10.98
N LYS A 143 6.08 -2.99 11.56
CA LYS A 143 7.22 -3.54 10.82
C LYS A 143 7.12 -5.05 10.76
N PHE A 144 7.44 -5.60 9.59
CA PHE A 144 7.53 -7.05 9.45
C PHE A 144 8.81 -7.61 10.08
N GLU A 145 8.77 -8.88 10.47
CA GLU A 145 9.96 -9.58 10.96
C GLU A 145 10.97 -9.80 9.82
N GLN A 146 12.24 -9.41 10.05
CA GLN A 146 13.39 -9.65 9.15
C GLN A 146 13.25 -9.00 7.75
N ASP A 147 14.36 -8.61 7.11
CA ASP A 147 14.43 -8.06 5.74
C ASP A 147 13.65 -6.77 5.38
N GLY A 148 13.14 -6.02 6.37
CA GLY A 148 12.49 -4.73 6.13
C GLY A 148 11.00 -4.82 5.80
N GLY A 149 10.42 -3.67 5.46
CA GLY A 149 9.02 -3.58 5.08
C GLY A 149 8.04 -3.55 6.25
N GLY A 150 6.77 -3.44 5.88
CA GLY A 150 5.72 -3.31 6.86
C GLY A 150 4.39 -2.91 6.28
N LEU A 151 3.55 -2.47 7.21
CA LEU A 151 2.20 -2.02 6.98
C LEU A 151 2.02 -0.67 7.66
N MET A 152 1.72 0.37 6.90
CA MET A 152 1.26 1.65 7.45
C MET A 152 -0.24 1.77 7.23
N ILE A 153 -0.97 2.20 8.26
CA ILE A 153 -2.42 2.39 8.20
C ILE A 153 -2.72 3.83 8.58
N GLN A 154 -3.40 4.54 7.69
CA GLN A 154 -3.94 5.86 7.97
C GLN A 154 -5.39 5.73 8.44
N LEU A 155 -5.71 6.43 9.52
CA LEU A 155 -7.03 6.42 10.17
C LEU A 155 -7.89 7.60 9.71
N HIS A 156 -9.21 7.51 9.87
CA HIS A 156 -10.14 8.60 9.50
C HIS A 156 -9.99 9.86 10.35
N GLY A 157 -9.62 9.70 11.63
CA GLY A 157 -9.71 10.75 12.64
C GLY A 157 -8.37 11.38 13.00
N ILE A 158 -8.47 12.45 13.79
CA ILE A 158 -7.34 13.17 14.41
C ILE A 158 -7.32 13.00 15.94
N ASP A 159 -8.29 12.28 16.48
CA ASP A 159 -8.48 12.09 17.91
C ASP A 159 -8.14 10.64 18.28
N TRP A 160 -7.12 10.47 19.13
CA TRP A 160 -6.70 9.15 19.60
C TRP A 160 -7.71 8.51 20.56
N ASP A 161 -8.60 9.31 21.15
CA ASP A 161 -9.63 8.83 22.07
C ASP A 161 -10.90 8.35 21.33
N ASP A 162 -11.01 8.59 20.02
CA ASP A 162 -12.10 8.07 19.20
C ASP A 162 -11.94 6.57 18.93
N ARG A 163 -12.64 5.76 19.72
CA ARG A 163 -12.67 4.31 19.55
C ARG A 163 -13.38 3.84 18.29
N THR A 164 -14.22 4.68 17.70
CA THR A 164 -15.00 4.35 16.50
C THR A 164 -14.30 4.69 15.19
N MET A 165 -13.09 5.24 15.29
CA MET A 165 -12.28 5.66 14.16
C MET A 165 -11.92 4.48 13.26
N GLY A 166 -12.50 4.46 12.06
CA GLY A 166 -12.08 3.54 10.98
C GLY A 166 -10.77 3.95 10.32
N TRP A 167 -10.45 3.32 9.19
CA TRP A 167 -9.24 3.58 8.41
C TRP A 167 -9.52 4.06 6.98
N THR A 168 -8.64 4.92 6.46
CA THR A 168 -8.72 5.50 5.10
C THR A 168 -7.88 4.75 4.08
N SER A 169 -6.67 4.35 4.48
CA SER A 169 -5.76 3.67 3.58
C SER A 169 -4.80 2.76 4.33
N ILE A 170 -4.37 1.71 3.64
CA ILE A 170 -3.31 0.79 4.03
C ILE A 170 -2.21 0.92 2.99
N VAL A 171 -0.97 1.00 3.43
CA VAL A 171 0.23 0.92 2.59
C VAL A 171 1.01 -0.31 3.00
N LEU A 172 1.04 -1.31 2.11
CA LEU A 172 1.89 -2.49 2.24
C LEU A 172 3.20 -2.22 1.51
N TYR A 173 4.34 -2.26 2.20
CA TYR A 173 5.63 -1.86 1.64
C TYR A 173 6.77 -2.83 2.00
N ARG A 174 7.87 -2.75 1.25
CA ARG A 174 9.07 -3.59 1.40
C ARG A 174 10.18 -3.00 2.26
#